data_AF-A0A0D3BDX8-F1
#
_entry.id   AF-A0A0D3BDX8-F1
#
_cell.length_a   1.000
_cell.length_b   1.000
_cell.length_c   1.000
_cell.angle_alpha   90.00
_cell.angle_beta   90.00
_cell.angle_gamma   90.00
#
_symmetry.space_group_name_H-M   'P 1'
#
loop_
_entity.id
_entity.type
_entity.pdbx_description
1 polymer ?
#
loop_
_entity_poly.entity_id
_entity_poly.type
_entity_poly.pdbx_seq_one_letter_code
_entity_poly.pdbx_strand_id
1 'polypeptide(L)'
;VATNGKGRVYGLGSIQDIDDEPSETAPASLFTHVAVDGRLTTMEGVVTCLKDDVSGLKEDVIGIKRGIEVLMKMNGVDPVTFEPIQRESDASD
;
A
#
# COMPACT_ATOMS: atom_id res chain seq x y z
N VAL A 1 -18.03 -49.17 -46.52
CA VAL A 1 -17.28 -48.99 -45.25
C VAL A 1 -16.99 -47.51 -45.11
N ALA A 2 -17.65 -46.82 -44.18
CA ALA A 2 -17.46 -45.38 -43.94
C ALA A 2 -16.37 -45.21 -42.88
N THR A 3 -15.23 -44.63 -43.26
CA THR A 3 -14.17 -44.27 -42.30
C THR A 3 -14.54 -42.95 -41.65
N ASN A 4 -14.91 -43.00 -40.38
CA ASN A 4 -15.12 -41.85 -39.52
C ASN A 4 -13.78 -41.19 -39.18
N GLY A 5 -13.23 -40.41 -40.12
CA GLY A 5 -12.08 -39.54 -39.88
C GLY A 5 -12.48 -38.42 -38.91
N LYS A 6 -12.24 -38.63 -37.62
CA LYS A 6 -12.45 -37.61 -36.59
C LYS A 6 -11.43 -36.47 -36.79
N GLY A 7 -11.87 -35.36 -37.38
CA GLY A 7 -11.09 -34.13 -37.44
C GLY A 7 -10.90 -33.53 -36.04
N ARG A 8 -9.68 -33.11 -35.72
CA ARG A 8 -9.34 -32.45 -34.45
C ARG A 8 -9.60 -30.95 -34.56
N VAL A 9 -10.44 -30.41 -33.67
CA VAL A 9 -10.77 -28.98 -33.58
C VAL A 9 -10.00 -28.38 -32.41
N TYR A 10 -9.26 -27.30 -32.65
CA TYR A 10 -8.53 -26.58 -31.60
C TYR A 10 -9.27 -25.28 -31.26
N GLY A 11 -9.82 -25.20 -30.06
CA GLY A 11 -10.31 -23.95 -29.48
C GLY A 11 -9.22 -23.29 -28.62
N LEU A 12 -9.25 -21.97 -28.48
CA LEU A 12 -8.40 -21.26 -27.52
C LEU A 12 -8.65 -21.85 -26.12
N GLY A 13 -7.62 -22.47 -25.52
CA GLY A 13 -7.72 -23.27 -24.29
C GLY A 13 -7.58 -24.79 -24.49
N SER A 14 -7.45 -25.28 -25.72
CA SER A 14 -7.13 -26.69 -25.99
C SER A 14 -5.60 -26.88 -25.99
N ILE A 15 -5.03 -27.39 -24.90
CA ILE A 15 -3.67 -27.94 -24.92
C ILE A 15 -3.73 -29.20 -25.78
N GLN A 16 -2.99 -29.21 -26.89
CA GLN A 16 -2.67 -30.44 -27.58
C GLN A 16 -1.56 -31.08 -26.76
N ASP A 17 -1.86 -32.14 -26.01
CA ASP A 17 -0.81 -32.99 -25.46
C ASP A 17 -0.13 -33.66 -26.66
N ILE A 18 0.93 -33.01 -27.13
CA ILE A 18 1.96 -33.62 -27.95
C ILE A 18 2.80 -34.39 -26.94
N ASP A 19 2.81 -35.73 -27.05
CA ASP A 19 3.78 -36.59 -26.36
C ASP A 19 5.19 -36.32 -26.92
N ASP A 20 5.68 -35.09 -26.75
CA ASP A 20 7.08 -34.73 -26.88
C ASP A 20 7.67 -34.84 -25.48
N GLU A 21 8.77 -35.58 -25.34
CA GLU A 21 9.56 -35.51 -24.10
C GLU A 21 9.82 -34.04 -23.77
N PRO A 22 9.70 -33.61 -22.49
CA PRO A 22 9.78 -32.20 -22.15
C PRO A 22 11.16 -31.65 -22.53
N SER A 23 11.24 -30.98 -23.68
CA SER A 23 12.39 -30.17 -24.07
C SER A 23 12.61 -29.12 -22.97
N GLU A 24 13.66 -29.31 -22.17
CA GLU A 24 14.00 -28.63 -20.91
C GLU A 24 14.22 -27.10 -21.00
N THR A 25 13.24 -26.31 -21.45
CA THR A 25 13.29 -24.86 -21.25
C THR A 25 11.89 -24.29 -21.14
N ALA A 26 11.57 -23.77 -19.95
CA ALA A 26 10.33 -23.05 -19.71
C ALA A 26 10.17 -21.91 -20.73
N PRO A 27 8.97 -21.70 -21.29
CA PRO A 27 8.75 -20.62 -22.25
C PRO A 27 9.05 -19.26 -21.60
N ALA A 28 9.58 -18.31 -22.37
CA ALA A 28 9.96 -16.98 -21.89
C ALA A 28 8.82 -16.24 -21.14
N SER A 29 7.57 -16.52 -21.49
CA SER A 29 6.38 -15.99 -20.81
C SER A 29 6.29 -16.42 -19.33
N LEU A 30 6.75 -17.62 -18.98
CA LEU A 30 6.78 -18.11 -17.61
C LEU A 30 7.77 -17.30 -16.77
N PHE A 31 8.98 -17.05 -17.28
CA PHE A 31 9.98 -16.23 -16.60
C PHE A 31 9.49 -14.80 -16.35
N THR A 32 8.76 -14.21 -17.29
CA THR A 32 8.17 -12.87 -17.08
C THR A 32 7.08 -12.85 -16.01
N HIS A 33 6.27 -13.91 -15.89
CA HIS A 33 5.24 -14.01 -14.86
C HIS A 33 5.89 -14.06 -13.46
N VAL A 34 6.90 -14.92 -13.29
CA VAL A 34 7.64 -15.03 -12.01
C VAL A 34 8.32 -13.71 -11.64
N ALA A 35 8.89 -13.00 -12.63
CA ALA A 35 9.49 -11.69 -12.38
C ALA A 35 8.46 -10.62 -11.97
N VAL A 36 7.25 -10.64 -12.52
CA VAL A 36 6.17 -9.73 -12.14
C VAL A 36 5.68 -10.05 -10.72
N ASP A 37 5.52 -11.32 -10.37
CA ASP A 37 5.12 -11.76 -9.04
C ASP A 37 6.12 -11.29 -7.96
N GLY A 38 7.43 -11.49 -8.20
CA GLY A 38 8.46 -11.00 -7.27
C GLY A 38 8.46 -9.47 -7.09
N ARG A 39 8.18 -8.71 -8.16
CA ARG A 39 8.01 -7.25 -8.08
C ARG A 39 6.75 -6.87 -7.30
N LEU A 40 5.66 -7.61 -7.46
CA LEU A 40 4.41 -7.40 -6.72
C LEU A 40 4.64 -7.62 -5.21
N THR A 41 5.25 -8.74 -4.82
CA THR A 41 5.60 -9.01 -3.41
C THR A 41 6.49 -7.92 -2.82
N THR A 42 7.47 -7.44 -3.59
CA THR A 42 8.34 -6.34 -3.16
C THR A 42 7.54 -5.04 -2.97
N MET A 43 6.65 -4.72 -3.90
CA MET A 43 5.80 -3.54 -3.82
C MET A 43 4.84 -3.61 -2.62
N GLU A 44 4.24 -4.76 -2.36
CA GLU A 44 3.41 -4.98 -1.17
C GLU A 44 4.20 -4.68 0.11
N GLY A 45 5.44 -5.19 0.22
CA GLY A 45 6.34 -4.89 1.32
C GLY A 45 6.58 -3.39 1.50
N VAL A 46 6.96 -2.69 0.42
CA VAL A 46 7.17 -1.23 0.45
C VAL A 46 5.90 -0.49 0.89
N VAL A 47 4.74 -0.87 0.37
CA VAL A 47 3.45 -0.25 0.74
C VAL A 47 3.12 -0.48 2.22
N THR A 48 3.40 -1.66 2.76
CA THR A 48 3.21 -1.92 4.20
C THR A 48 4.13 -1.06 5.07
N CYS A 49 5.41 -0.94 4.74
CA CYS A 49 6.34 -0.08 5.48
C CYS A 49 5.91 1.40 5.42
N LEU A 50 5.54 1.90 4.24
CA LEU A 50 5.07 3.28 4.08
C LEU A 50 3.80 3.55 4.90
N LYS A 51 2.89 2.58 5.00
CA LYS A 51 1.69 2.69 5.82
C LYS A 51 2.06 2.83 7.31
N ASP A 52 3.04 2.07 7.78
CA ASP A 52 3.50 2.13 9.17
C ASP A 52 4.21 3.47 9.45
N ASP A 53 5.10 3.91 8.56
CA ASP A 53 5.78 5.21 8.65
C ASP A 53 4.77 6.38 8.69
N VAL A 54 3.75 6.36 7.83
CA VAL A 54 2.70 7.39 7.81
C VAL A 54 1.84 7.36 9.08
N SER A 55 1.62 6.17 9.64
CA SER A 55 0.92 6.01 10.92
C SER A 55 1.73 6.61 12.07
N GLY A 56 3.04 6.35 12.11
CA GLY A 56 3.96 6.97 13.08
C GLY A 56 4.01 8.49 12.95
N LEU A 57 4.15 9.01 11.73
CA LEU A 57 4.16 10.46 11.49
C LEU A 57 2.86 11.14 11.95
N LYS A 58 1.70 10.47 11.80
CA LYS A 58 0.43 10.99 12.30
C LYS A 58 0.44 11.15 13.81
N GLU A 59 1.00 10.18 14.54
CA GLU A 59 1.13 10.25 15.99
C GLU A 59 2.09 11.37 16.41
N ASP A 60 3.24 11.49 15.74
CA ASP A 60 4.21 12.55 15.98
C ASP A 60 3.60 13.95 15.78
N VAL A 61 2.84 14.15 14.69
CA VAL A 61 2.16 15.43 14.43
C VAL A 61 1.11 15.76 15.49
N ILE A 62 0.36 14.76 15.98
CA ILE A 62 -0.58 14.96 17.10
C ILE A 62 0.19 15.35 18.37
N GLY A 63 1.32 14.70 18.65
CA GLY A 63 2.19 15.02 19.78
C GLY A 63 2.73 16.44 19.72
N ILE A 64 3.27 16.84 18.56
CA ILE A 64 3.78 18.20 18.32
C ILE A 64 2.69 19.23 18.49
N LYS A 65 1.50 19.01 17.92
CA LYS A 65 0.36 19.93 18.05
C LYS A 65 0.01 20.16 19.52
N ARG A 66 -0.11 19.08 20.31
CA ARG A 66 -0.37 19.18 21.75
C ARG A 66 0.74 19.92 22.50
N GLY A 67 2.00 19.65 22.15
CA GLY A 67 3.14 20.35 22.74
C GLY A 67 3.10 21.87 22.50
N ILE A 68 2.77 22.27 21.27
CA ILE A 68 2.59 23.68 20.90
C ILE A 68 1.42 24.32 21.68
N GLU A 69 0.28 23.62 21.78
CA GLU A 69 -0.89 24.11 22.53
C GLU A 69 -0.56 24.37 24.01
N VAL A 70 0.23 23.49 24.65
CA VAL A 70 0.70 23.67 26.03
C VAL A 70 1.62 24.89 26.13
N LEU A 71 2.58 25.02 25.23
CA LEU A 71 3.52 26.14 25.23
C LEU A 71 2.81 27.49 25.04
N MET A 72 1.82 27.55 24.15
CA MET A 72 1.00 28.76 23.95
C MET A 72 0.29 29.17 25.24
N LYS A 73 -0.37 28.23 25.91
CA LYS A 73 -1.05 28.49 27.19
C LYS A 73 -0.09 28.95 28.29
N MET A 74 1.10 28.35 28.38
CA MET A 74 2.15 28.79 29.33
C MET A 74 2.61 30.23 29.07
N ASN A 75 2.59 30.65 27.80
CA ASN A 75 2.91 32.01 27.39
C ASN A 75 1.70 32.96 27.43
N GLY A 76 0.55 32.51 27.95
CA GLY A 76 -0.67 33.32 28.05
C GLY A 76 -1.34 33.59 26.72
N VAL A 77 -1.19 32.71 25.72
CA VAL A 77 -1.86 32.79 24.41
C VAL A 77 -2.81 31.61 24.27
N ASP A 78 -4.06 31.87 23.85
CA ASP A 78 -5.02 30.81 23.57
C ASP A 78 -4.64 30.11 22.25
N PRO A 79 -4.50 28.77 22.22
CA PRO A 79 -4.01 28.08 21.03
C PRO A 79 -5.04 27.90 19.91
N VAL A 80 -6.29 28.29 20.12
CA VAL A 80 -7.36 28.22 19.13
C VAL A 80 -7.60 29.61 18.52
N THR A 81 -7.69 30.65 19.34
CA THR A 81 -7.93 32.02 18.88
C THR A 81 -6.66 32.80 18.60
N PHE A 82 -5.51 32.35 19.12
CA PHE A 82 -4.22 33.04 19.07
C PHE A 82 -4.20 34.41 19.77
N GLU A 83 -5.19 34.67 20.63
CA GLU A 83 -5.28 35.91 21.41
C GLU A 83 -4.66 35.76 22.80
N PRO A 84 -4.23 36.86 23.45
CA PRO A 84 -3.82 36.82 24.85
C PRO A 84 -4.95 36.32 25.76
N ILE A 85 -4.65 35.35 26.61
CA ILE A 85 -5.55 34.85 27.64
C ILE A 85 -5.76 35.96 28.68
N GLN A 86 -7.00 36.40 28.83
CA GLN A 86 -7.35 37.36 29.88
C GLN A 86 -7.17 36.68 31.24
N ARG A 87 -6.28 37.23 32.08
CA ARG A 87 -6.20 36.81 33.48
C ARG A 87 -7.40 37.43 34.18
N GLU A 88 -8.23 36.62 34.84
CA GLU A 88 -9.21 37.12 35.81
C GLU A 88 -8.44 37.80 36.94
N SER A 89 -8.08 39.07 36.78
CA SER A 89 -7.40 39.84 37.82
C SER A 89 -7.88 41.28 37.94
N ASP A 90 -9.10 41.58 37.48
CA ASP A 90 -9.77 42.88 37.75
C ASP A 90 -11.10 42.71 38.52
N ALA A 91 -11.34 41.54 39.11
CA ALA A 91 -12.47 41.32 40.01
C ALA A 91 -12.01 41.32 41.47
N SER A 92 -11.57 42.47 41.99
CA SER A 92 -11.57 42.74 43.45
C SER A 92 -11.52 44.25 43.72
N ASP A 93 -12.57 44.69 44.42
CA ASP A 93 -12.92 45.99 45.02
C ASP A 93 -13.14 47.23 44.12
#